data_AF-A0A353BJ68-F1
#
_entry.id   AF-A0A353BJ68-F1
#
_cell.length_a   1.000
_cell.length_b   1.000
_cell.length_c   1.000
_cell.angle_alpha   90.00
_cell.angle_beta   90.00
_cell.angle_gamma   90.00
#
_symmetry.space_group_name_H-M   'P 1'
#
loop_
_entity.id
_entity.type
_entity.pdbx_description
1 polymer ?
#
loop_
_entity_poly.entity_id
_entity_poly.type
_entity_poly.pdbx_seq_one_letter_code
_entity_poly.pdbx_strand_id
1 'polypeptide(L)'
;KLPLPQLRAAAGALAGEVVHVDRFGNLVTNIDLASFYALVKGKRYRITAGAESLESISRSYSDGQPGQLLALFGCQQTLELSVNKGSAANKLGKGRGLQVTVQAV
;
A
#
# COMPACT_ATOMS: atom_id res chain seq x y z
N LYS A 1 23.82 -1.81 8.05
CA LYS A 1 22.35 -1.74 7.92
C LYS A 1 22.00 -0.40 7.31
N LEU A 2 21.43 -0.36 6.11
CA LEU A 2 20.93 0.88 5.49
C LEU A 2 19.71 1.37 6.29
N PRO A 3 19.57 2.67 6.59
CA PRO A 3 18.39 3.20 7.26
C PRO A 3 17.16 2.95 6.39
N LEU A 4 16.07 2.48 7.01
CA LEU A 4 14.79 2.42 6.32
C LEU A 4 14.39 3.86 5.93
N PRO A 5 13.84 4.08 4.73
CA PRO A 5 13.32 5.38 4.35
C PRO A 5 12.31 5.84 5.39
N GLN A 6 12.52 7.04 5.92
CA GLN A 6 11.63 7.64 6.91
C GLN A 6 10.31 8.01 6.23
N LEU A 7 9.21 7.53 6.82
CA LEU A 7 7.86 7.97 6.49
C LEU A 7 7.82 9.51 6.59
N ARG A 8 7.57 10.20 5.48
CA ARG A 8 7.45 11.67 5.50
C ARG A 8 5.99 12.05 5.60
N ALA A 9 5.59 12.59 6.74
CA ALA A 9 4.31 13.25 6.90
C ALA A 9 4.42 14.70 6.43
N ALA A 10 3.75 15.05 5.35
CA ALA A 10 3.65 16.43 4.87
C ALA A 10 2.18 16.74 4.62
N ALA A 11 1.66 17.81 5.26
CA ALA A 11 0.34 18.41 5.06
C ALA A 11 -0.76 17.46 4.51
N GLY A 12 -1.21 16.50 5.30
CA GLY A 12 -2.32 15.61 4.93
C GLY A 12 -1.94 14.41 4.05
N ALA A 13 -0.65 14.11 3.88
CA ALA A 13 -0.17 12.91 3.21
C ALA A 13 0.93 12.16 3.98
N LEU A 14 0.98 10.85 3.78
CA LEU A 14 2.08 9.95 4.14
C LEU A 14 2.77 9.47 2.87
N ALA A 15 4.08 9.66 2.79
CA ALA A 15 4.91 9.06 1.76
C ALA A 15 5.72 7.90 2.33
N GLY A 16 5.62 6.75 1.69
CA GLY A 16 6.38 5.54 1.96
C GLY A 16 6.79 4.82 0.67
N GLU A 17 7.28 3.60 0.80
CA GLU A 17 7.70 2.79 -0.34
C GLU A 17 7.52 1.30 -0.09
N VAL A 18 7.53 0.54 -1.17
CA VAL A 18 7.60 -0.93 -1.13
C VAL A 18 8.96 -1.36 -0.62
N VAL A 19 8.99 -2.05 0.51
CA VAL A 19 10.21 -2.59 1.11
C VAL A 19 10.42 -4.06 0.78
N HIS A 20 9.37 -4.79 0.42
CA HIS A 20 9.44 -6.21 0.12
C HIS A 20 8.39 -6.62 -0.91
N VAL A 21 8.73 -7.60 -1.75
CA VAL A 21 7.77 -8.31 -2.60
C VAL A 21 7.69 -9.72 -2.07
N ASP A 22 6.51 -10.13 -1.59
CA ASP A 22 6.33 -11.46 -1.03
C ASP A 22 6.32 -12.55 -2.14
N ARG A 23 6.26 -13.82 -1.72
CA ARG A 23 6.28 -14.96 -2.67
C ARG A 23 5.07 -15.03 -3.61
N PHE A 24 3.97 -14.33 -3.29
CA PHE A 24 2.76 -14.28 -4.11
C PHE A 24 2.78 -13.07 -5.05
N GLY A 25 3.74 -12.16 -4.88
CA GLY A 25 3.86 -10.93 -5.66
C GLY A 25 3.11 -9.75 -5.05
N ASN A 26 2.71 -9.82 -3.78
CA ASN A 26 2.18 -8.66 -3.07
C ASN A 26 3.32 -7.68 -2.74
N LEU A 27 3.02 -6.39 -2.84
CA LEU A 27 3.98 -5.32 -2.57
C LEU A 27 3.78 -4.83 -1.12
N VAL A 28 4.68 -5.23 -0.24
CA VAL A 28 4.66 -4.86 1.19
C VAL A 28 5.38 -3.52 1.37
N THR A 29 4.70 -2.54 1.96
CA THR A 29 5.24 -1.18 2.15
C THR A 29 5.77 -0.96 3.58
N ASN A 30 6.46 0.16 3.80
CA ASN A 30 6.82 0.65 5.14
C ASN A 30 5.75 1.55 5.78
N ILE A 31 4.52 1.61 5.22
CA ILE A 31 3.43 2.40 5.78
C ILE A 31 2.68 1.53 6.78
N ASP A 32 2.88 1.79 8.08
CA ASP A 32 2.21 1.04 9.14
C ASP A 32 0.74 1.48 9.33
N LEU A 33 -0.05 0.55 9.86
CA LEU A 33 -1.48 0.72 10.13
C LEU A 33 -1.76 1.91 11.05
N ALA A 34 -0.95 2.11 12.09
CA ALA A 34 -1.17 3.19 13.04
C ALA A 34 -0.95 4.57 12.39
N SER A 35 0.13 4.73 11.62
CA SER A 35 0.40 5.93 10.83
C SER A 35 -0.73 6.20 9.84
N PHE A 36 -1.17 5.18 9.09
CA PHE A 36 -2.29 5.31 8.15
C PHE A 36 -3.55 5.84 8.83
N TYR A 37 -4.00 5.21 9.92
CA TYR A 37 -5.22 5.62 10.61
C TYR A 37 -5.07 6.97 11.33
N ALA A 38 -3.87 7.28 11.83
CA ALA A 38 -3.56 8.60 12.39
C ALA A 38 -3.63 9.71 11.34
N LEU A 39 -3.30 9.43 10.08
CA LEU A 39 -3.48 10.35 8.96
C LEU A 39 -4.95 10.52 8.61
N VAL A 40 -5.63 9.41 8.28
CA VAL A 40 -6.96 9.49 7.65
C VAL A 40 -8.05 9.92 8.63
N LYS A 41 -7.96 9.54 9.92
CA LYS A 41 -8.92 9.93 10.99
C LYS A 41 -10.40 9.83 10.57
N GLY A 42 -10.76 8.79 9.81
CA GLY A 42 -12.13 8.57 9.30
C GLY A 42 -12.53 9.43 8.10
N LYS A 43 -11.64 10.26 7.55
CA LYS A 43 -11.84 11.00 6.30
C LYS A 43 -11.70 10.08 5.09
N ARG A 44 -12.12 10.60 3.92
CA ARG A 44 -11.79 9.96 2.65
C ARG A 44 -10.28 9.99 2.45
N TYR A 45 -9.77 9.04 1.68
CA TYR A 45 -8.35 8.96 1.39
C TYR A 45 -8.11 8.38 0.02
N ARG A 46 -6.90 8.61 -0.48
CA ARG A 46 -6.40 8.05 -1.72
C ARG A 46 -5.01 7.48 -1.49
N ILE A 47 -4.83 6.22 -1.86
CA ILE A 47 -3.55 5.51 -1.90
C ILE A 47 -3.10 5.54 -3.36
N THR A 48 -1.89 6.02 -3.63
CA THR A 48 -1.33 6.11 -4.97
C THR A 48 -0.04 5.30 -5.04
N ALA A 49 0.06 4.43 -6.06
CA ALA A 49 1.25 3.62 -6.33
C ALA A 49 1.49 3.56 -7.84
N GLY A 50 2.51 4.27 -8.32
CA GLY A 50 2.70 4.45 -9.76
C GLY A 50 1.53 5.20 -10.40
N ALA A 51 0.91 4.62 -11.43
CA ALA A 51 -0.25 5.19 -12.11
C ALA A 51 -1.60 4.76 -11.48
N GLU A 52 -1.57 3.83 -10.53
CA GLU A 52 -2.78 3.27 -9.91
C GLU A 52 -3.16 4.05 -8.65
N SER A 53 -4.46 4.15 -8.40
CA SER A 53 -4.99 4.73 -7.16
C SER A 53 -6.12 3.91 -6.56
N LEU A 54 -6.13 3.77 -5.24
CA LEU A 54 -7.15 3.06 -4.47
C LEU A 54 -7.74 3.99 -3.40
N GLU A 55 -9.03 3.84 -3.10
CA GLU A 55 -9.75 4.66 -2.12
C GLU A 55 -10.41 3.81 -1.01
N SER A 56 -10.00 2.54 -0.91
CA SER A 56 -10.52 1.59 0.08
C SER A 56 -9.43 0.63 0.58
N ILE A 57 -9.67 0.09 1.78
CA ILE A 57 -8.90 -0.99 2.38
C ILE A 57 -9.75 -2.25 2.37
N SER A 58 -9.27 -3.29 1.71
CA SER A 58 -9.86 -4.63 1.69
C SER A 58 -9.59 -5.38 2.99
N ARG A 59 -10.48 -6.31 3.33
CA ARG A 59 -10.36 -7.19 4.52
C ARG A 59 -9.58 -8.46 4.22
N SER A 60 -9.58 -8.91 2.97
CA SER A 60 -8.89 -10.13 2.54
C SER A 60 -8.25 -9.99 1.16
N TYR A 61 -7.28 -10.85 0.87
CA TYR A 61 -6.64 -10.95 -0.44
C TYR A 61 -7.59 -11.41 -1.56
N SER A 62 -8.76 -11.95 -1.20
CA SER A 62 -9.80 -12.41 -2.13
C SER A 62 -10.95 -11.43 -2.31
N ASP A 63 -10.91 -10.26 -1.69
CA ASP A 63 -11.92 -9.23 -1.89
C ASP A 63 -11.87 -8.71 -3.34
N GLY A 64 -13.01 -8.32 -3.90
CA GLY A 64 -13.07 -7.84 -5.29
C GLY A 64 -12.99 -8.95 -6.35
N GLN A 65 -12.84 -8.55 -7.62
CA GLN A 65 -12.81 -9.47 -8.76
C GLN A 65 -11.40 -10.02 -9.02
N PRO A 66 -11.25 -11.23 -9.60
CA PRO A 66 -9.95 -11.72 -10.07
C PRO A 66 -9.23 -10.68 -10.96
N GLY A 67 -7.96 -10.42 -10.68
CA GLY A 67 -7.15 -9.41 -11.38
C GLY A 67 -7.31 -7.97 -10.88
N GLN A 68 -8.22 -7.72 -9.92
CA GLN A 68 -8.38 -6.42 -9.29
C GLN A 68 -7.23 -6.13 -8.32
N LEU A 69 -6.71 -4.91 -8.37
CA LEU A 69 -5.73 -4.40 -7.41
C LEU A 69 -6.46 -4.03 -6.12
N LEU A 70 -5.88 -4.41 -4.99
CA LEU A 70 -6.40 -4.21 -3.65
C LEU A 70 -5.33 -3.57 -2.78
N ALA A 71 -5.76 -2.77 -1.82
CA ALA A 71 -4.95 -2.33 -0.70
C ALA A 71 -5.47 -3.02 0.55
N LEU A 72 -4.61 -3.64 1.36
CA LEU A 72 -5.01 -4.23 2.64
C LEU A 72 -3.88 -4.18 3.66
N PHE A 73 -4.22 -4.42 4.93
CA PHE A 73 -3.24 -4.64 5.98
C PHE A 73 -3.12 -6.13 6.26
N GLY A 74 -1.97 -6.70 5.93
CA GLY A 74 -1.65 -8.09 6.22
C GLY A 74 -1.23 -8.32 7.68
N CYS A 75 -0.70 -9.50 7.95
CA CYS A 75 -0.28 -9.90 9.30
C CYS A 75 0.81 -9.01 9.91
N GLN A 76 1.61 -8.34 9.08
CA GLN A 76 2.68 -7.43 9.50
C GLN A 76 2.14 -6.03 9.88
N GLN A 77 0.84 -5.80 9.79
CA GLN A 77 0.19 -4.50 10.05
C GLN A 77 0.80 -3.34 9.23
N THR A 78 1.34 -3.66 8.06
CA THR A 78 1.80 -2.70 7.07
C THR A 78 0.88 -2.74 5.86
N LEU A 79 0.74 -1.61 5.17
CA LEU A 79 -0.04 -1.52 3.95
C LEU A 79 0.60 -2.41 2.87
N GLU A 80 -0.21 -3.26 2.26
CA GLU A 80 0.15 -4.15 1.17
C GLU A 80 -0.71 -3.82 -0.06
N LEU A 81 -0.07 -3.83 -1.23
CA LEU A 81 -0.77 -3.82 -2.52
C LEU A 81 -0.79 -5.24 -3.07
N SER A 82 -1.98 -5.76 -3.33
CA SER A 82 -2.22 -7.16 -3.67
C SER A 82 -3.15 -7.27 -4.86
N VAL A 83 -3.10 -8.37 -5.61
CA VAL A 83 -4.04 -8.61 -6.72
C VAL A 83 -4.78 -9.91 -6.44
N ASN A 84 -6.12 -9.86 -6.45
CA ASN A 84 -6.92 -11.07 -6.27
C ASN A 84 -6.60 -12.08 -7.37
N LYS A 85 -6.13 -13.28 -7.01
CA LYS A 85 -5.66 -14.31 -7.96
C LYS A 85 -4.60 -13.81 -8.94
N GLY A 86 -3.69 -12.94 -8.49
CA GLY A 86 -2.60 -12.44 -9.33
C GLY A 86 -1.42 -11.88 -8.52
N SER A 87 -0.44 -11.32 -9.23
CA SER A 87 0.74 -10.67 -8.65
C SER A 87 0.65 -9.15 -8.85
N ALA A 88 0.69 -8.39 -7.75
CA ALA A 88 0.74 -6.93 -7.81
C ALA A 88 2.04 -6.45 -8.44
N ALA A 89 3.17 -7.10 -8.15
CA ALA A 89 4.44 -6.79 -8.78
C ALA A 89 4.38 -6.89 -10.31
N ASN A 90 3.74 -7.93 -10.83
CA ASN A 90 3.55 -8.10 -12.28
C ASN A 90 2.56 -7.09 -12.84
N LYS A 91 1.42 -6.86 -12.16
CA LYS A 91 0.38 -5.93 -12.62
C LYS A 91 0.89 -4.50 -12.70
N LEU A 92 1.64 -4.04 -11.70
CA LEU A 92 2.22 -2.70 -11.70
C LEU A 92 3.53 -2.61 -12.49
N GLY A 93 4.21 -3.74 -12.78
CA GLY A 93 5.54 -3.76 -13.38
C GLY A 93 6.60 -3.13 -12.46
N LYS A 94 6.42 -3.26 -11.15
CA LYS A 94 7.21 -2.58 -10.11
C LYS A 94 7.49 -3.52 -8.95
N GLY A 95 8.45 -3.16 -8.10
CA GLY A 95 8.84 -3.93 -6.92
C GLY A 95 9.37 -3.03 -5.80
N ARG A 96 10.36 -3.52 -5.07
CA ARG A 96 11.01 -2.76 -3.98
C ARG A 96 11.48 -1.37 -4.47
N GLY A 97 11.25 -0.35 -3.63
CA GLY A 97 11.54 1.05 -3.92
C GLY A 97 10.43 1.81 -4.65
N LEU A 98 9.35 1.14 -5.07
CA LEU A 98 8.16 1.82 -5.59
C LEU A 98 7.60 2.75 -4.51
N GLN A 99 7.48 4.04 -4.83
CA GLN A 99 6.87 5.03 -3.96
C GLN A 99 5.37 4.80 -3.83
N VAL A 100 4.88 4.90 -2.59
CA VAL A 100 3.46 4.79 -2.24
C VAL A 100 3.10 6.01 -1.40
N THR A 101 2.05 6.72 -1.81
CA THR A 101 1.55 7.89 -1.09
C THR A 101 0.13 7.62 -0.60
N VAL A 102 -0.18 7.99 0.64
CA VAL A 102 -1.53 8.03 1.17
C VAL A 102 -1.88 9.48 1.45
N GLN A 103 -2.98 9.97 0.89
CA GLN A 103 -3.45 11.34 1.09
C GLN A 103 -4.86 11.32 1.69
N ALA A 104 -5.08 12.08 2.77
CA ALA A 104 -6.41 12.33 3.31
C ALA A 104 -7.10 13.44 2.50
N VAL A 105 -8.39 13.24 2.20
CA VAL A 105 -9.25 14.12 1.39
C VAL A 105 -10.39 14.67 2.24
#